data_AF-D8T0E8-F1
#
_entry.id   AF-D8T0E8-F1
#
_cell.length_a   1.000
_cell.length_b   1.000
_cell.length_c   1.000
_cell.angle_alpha   90.00
_cell.angle_beta   90.00
_cell.angle_gamma   90.00
#
_symmetry.space_group_name_H-M   'P 1'
#
loop_
_entity.id
_entity.type
_entity.pdbx_description
1 polymer ?
#
loop_
_entity_poly.entity_id
_entity_poly.type
_entity_poly.pdbx_seq_one_letter_code
_entity_poly.pdbx_strand_id
1 'polypeptide(L)'
;MARYPTGTSATRSNPMLWFSDYSRFETIVRKHIPKSSRVLMAGCGNLAMSNDMVEDGYQEIVNTDLSSVVIDNFKARYAHVPQLSCILGLDDVTSLQQPYLP
;
A
#
# COMPACT_ATOMS: atom_id res chain seq x y z
N MET A 1 16.85 -7.20 -6.17
CA MET A 1 16.53 -5.92 -6.86
C MET A 1 15.68 -6.22 -8.09
N ALA A 2 14.37 -6.14 -7.98
CA ALA A 2 13.51 -6.18 -9.16
C ALA A 2 13.36 -4.75 -9.69
N ARG A 3 14.26 -4.35 -10.60
CA ARG A 3 14.08 -3.13 -11.40
C ARG A 3 13.03 -3.43 -12.46
N TYR A 4 11.96 -2.62 -12.52
CA TYR A 4 11.06 -2.65 -13.66
C TYR A 4 11.78 -2.04 -14.88
N PRO A 5 11.74 -2.71 -16.06
CA PRO A 5 12.42 -2.22 -17.24
C PRO A 5 11.64 -1.06 -17.88
N THR A 6 12.35 0.03 -18.18
CA THR A 6 11.85 1.15 -18.96
C THR A 6 11.81 0.79 -20.45
N GLY A 7 10.59 0.61 -20.98
CA GLY A 7 10.24 0.81 -22.38
C GLY A 7 10.52 -0.33 -23.37
N THR A 8 9.45 -1.01 -23.82
CA THR A 8 9.06 -1.16 -25.24
C THR A 8 7.77 -1.98 -25.34
N SER A 9 6.98 -1.66 -26.37
CA SER A 9 5.60 -2.10 -26.64
C SER A 9 5.37 -3.61 -26.53
N ALA A 10 4.60 -4.02 -25.53
CA ALA A 10 3.80 -5.23 -25.54
C ALA A 10 2.54 -4.93 -24.72
N THR A 11 1.37 -5.00 -25.33
CA THR A 11 0.07 -4.91 -24.67
C THR A 11 -0.12 -6.13 -23.78
N ARG A 12 0.57 -6.17 -22.64
CA ARG A 12 0.11 -6.92 -21.47
C ARG A 12 -1.12 -6.17 -20.99
N SER A 13 -2.28 -6.81 -21.00
CA SER A 13 -3.45 -6.36 -20.27
C SER A 13 -3.03 -6.11 -18.83
N ASN A 14 -2.69 -4.86 -18.51
CA ASN A 14 -2.32 -4.46 -17.17
C ASN A 14 -3.60 -4.62 -16.35
N PRO A 15 -3.70 -5.59 -15.42
CA PRO A 15 -4.97 -5.87 -14.79
C PRO A 15 -5.34 -4.70 -13.87
N MET A 16 -6.17 -3.78 -14.35
CA MET A 16 -6.93 -2.77 -13.61
C MET A 16 -6.25 -2.18 -12.36
N LEU A 17 -4.98 -1.78 -12.44
CA LEU A 17 -4.30 -1.08 -11.36
C LEU A 17 -4.53 0.42 -11.53
N TRP A 18 -5.62 0.93 -10.94
CA TRP A 18 -6.03 2.34 -11.05
C TRP A 18 -4.90 3.32 -10.65
N PHE A 19 -4.13 2.99 -9.61
CA PHE A 19 -3.07 3.84 -9.06
C PHE A 19 -1.78 3.05 -8.85
N SER A 20 -1.07 2.75 -9.93
CA SER A 20 0.13 1.92 -9.89
C SER A 20 1.39 2.61 -9.35
N ASP A 21 1.44 3.94 -9.27
CA ASP A 21 2.70 4.67 -9.12
C ASP A 21 2.58 5.82 -8.11
N TYR A 22 3.25 5.64 -6.96
CA TYR A 22 3.33 6.65 -5.90
C TYR A 22 3.94 7.97 -6.40
N SER A 23 4.86 7.93 -7.37
CA SER A 23 5.55 9.12 -7.87
C SER A 23 4.61 10.16 -8.49
N ARG A 24 3.41 9.74 -8.93
CA ARG A 24 2.38 10.66 -9.44
C ARG A 24 1.76 11.52 -8.36
N PHE A 25 1.77 11.05 -7.11
CA PHE A 25 1.11 11.70 -5.98
C PHE A 25 2.09 12.15 -4.90
N GLU A 26 3.35 11.72 -4.93
CA GLU A 26 4.33 11.96 -3.87
C GLU A 26 4.43 13.42 -3.44
N THR A 27 4.37 14.38 -4.39
CA THR A 27 4.45 15.81 -4.08
C THR A 27 3.25 16.28 -3.27
N ILE A 28 2.04 15.82 -3.62
CA ILE A 28 0.81 16.18 -2.90
C ILE A 28 0.78 15.46 -1.54
N VAL A 29 1.17 14.19 -1.50
CA VAL A 29 1.19 13.39 -0.28
C VAL A 29 2.20 13.98 0.72
N ARG A 30 3.45 14.23 0.31
CA ARG A 30 4.49 14.87 1.16
C ARG A 30 4.08 16.26 1.68
N LYS A 31 3.29 17.01 0.90
CA LYS A 31 2.82 18.34 1.29
C LYS A 31 1.79 18.29 2.43
N HIS A 32 0.96 17.26 2.49
CA HIS A 32 -0.19 17.22 3.41
C HIS A 32 -0.10 16.14 4.49
N ILE A 33 0.74 15.13 4.30
CA ILE A 33 0.87 13.99 5.21
C ILE A 33 2.30 13.95 5.76
N PRO A 34 2.52 14.33 7.03
CA PRO A 34 3.80 14.15 7.69
C PRO A 34 4.27 12.69 7.66
N LYS A 35 5.60 12.48 7.60
CA LYS A 35 6.20 11.13 7.56
C LYS A 35 5.94 10.29 8.83
N SER A 36 5.72 10.98 9.95
CA SER A 36 5.35 10.38 11.23
C SER A 36 3.84 10.12 11.36
N SER A 37 3.02 10.51 10.40
CA SER A 37 1.59 10.23 10.43
C SER A 37 1.33 8.75 10.23
N ARG A 38 0.31 8.26 10.93
CA ARG A 38 -0.23 6.92 10.75
C ARG A 38 -1.17 6.95 9.55
N VAL A 39 -0.90 6.13 8.54
CA VAL A 39 -1.62 6.15 7.25
C VAL A 39 -2.47 4.90 7.12
N LEU A 40 -3.75 5.07 6.80
CA LEU A 40 -4.63 3.99 6.36
C LEU A 40 -4.73 4.01 4.82
N MET A 41 -4.32 2.91 4.19
CA MET A 41 -4.49 2.69 2.76
C MET A 41 -5.71 1.80 2.50
N ALA A 42 -6.86 2.44 2.25
CA ALA A 42 -8.12 1.76 1.98
C ALA A 42 -8.22 1.26 0.53
N GLY A 43 -8.59 -0.01 0.35
CA GLY A 43 -8.63 -0.65 -0.95
C GLY A 43 -7.24 -0.79 -1.56
N CYS A 44 -6.31 -1.40 -0.83
CA CYS A 44 -4.90 -1.42 -1.21
C CYS A 44 -4.62 -2.25 -2.48
N GLY A 45 -5.43 -3.27 -2.79
CA GLY A 45 -5.16 -4.21 -3.87
C GLY A 45 -3.75 -4.83 -3.76
N ASN A 46 -3.23 -5.34 -4.89
CA ASN A 46 -1.85 -5.85 -4.96
C ASN A 46 -0.82 -4.76 -5.28
N LEU A 47 -1.14 -3.49 -5.03
CA LEU A 47 -0.29 -2.35 -5.38
C LEU A 47 0.94 -2.27 -4.47
N ALA A 48 2.04 -1.72 -5.02
CA ALA A 48 3.26 -1.44 -4.25
C ALA A 48 3.26 -0.06 -3.59
N MET A 49 2.18 0.73 -3.73
CA MET A 49 2.16 2.15 -3.33
C MET A 49 2.52 2.37 -1.85
N SER A 50 2.03 1.53 -0.94
CA SER A 50 2.39 1.65 0.48
C SER A 50 3.86 1.30 0.75
N ASN A 51 4.46 0.37 0.01
CA ASN A 51 5.90 0.10 0.10
C ASN A 51 6.72 1.28 -0.40
N ASP A 52 6.34 1.88 -1.53
CA ASP A 52 7.02 3.06 -2.07
C ASP A 52 6.94 4.24 -1.09
N MET A 53 5.83 4.38 -0.37
CA MET A 53 5.71 5.34 0.74
C MET A 53 6.67 5.01 1.90
N VAL A 54 6.85 3.74 2.27
CA VAL A 54 7.85 3.37 3.29
C VAL A 54 9.26 3.71 2.82
N GLU A 55 9.60 3.45 1.56
CA GLU A 55 10.89 3.84 0.97
C GLU A 55 11.07 5.37 0.97
N ASP A 56 9.98 6.13 0.84
CA ASP A 56 9.92 7.59 0.99
C ASP A 56 9.90 8.05 2.48
N GLY A 57 10.06 7.15 3.44
CA GLY A 57 10.26 7.45 4.86
C GLY A 57 8.99 7.51 5.72
N TYR A 58 7.83 7.08 5.23
CA TYR A 58 6.64 6.90 6.07
C TYR A 58 6.83 5.71 7.02
N GLN A 59 6.39 5.87 8.26
CA GLN A 59 6.79 4.97 9.36
C GLN A 59 5.73 3.96 9.77
N GLU A 60 4.44 4.27 9.57
CA GLU A 60 3.34 3.39 9.95
C GLU A 60 2.21 3.45 8.92
N ILE A 61 2.05 2.37 8.15
CA ILE A 61 1.00 2.24 7.14
C ILE A 61 0.22 0.95 7.37
N VAL A 62 -1.10 1.10 7.55
CA VAL A 62 -2.05 -0.01 7.63
C VAL A 62 -2.78 -0.11 6.30
N ASN A 63 -2.74 -1.28 5.69
CA ASN A 63 -3.41 -1.55 4.41
C ASN A 63 -4.70 -2.33 4.65
N THR A 64 -5.76 -2.06 3.91
CA THR A 64 -7.00 -2.83 4.00
C THR A 64 -7.60 -3.09 2.63
N ASP A 65 -8.16 -4.29 2.46
CA ASP A 65 -8.88 -4.72 1.28
C ASP A 65 -9.96 -5.73 1.68
N LEU A 66 -11.01 -5.86 0.86
CA LEU A 66 -12.07 -6.85 1.03
C LEU A 66 -11.62 -8.25 0.55
N SER A 67 -10.61 -8.31 -0.31
CA SER A 67 -10.12 -9.55 -0.90
C SER A 67 -9.10 -10.24 0.01
N SER A 68 -9.46 -11.41 0.55
CA SER A 68 -8.53 -12.25 1.31
C SER A 68 -7.28 -12.63 0.51
N VAL A 69 -7.42 -12.88 -0.78
CA VAL A 69 -6.30 -13.18 -1.69
C VAL A 69 -5.29 -12.02 -1.73
N VAL A 70 -5.78 -10.78 -1.76
CA VAL A 70 -4.91 -9.59 -1.71
C VAL A 70 -4.18 -9.52 -0.38
N ILE A 71 -4.88 -9.74 0.73
CA ILE A 71 -4.28 -9.71 2.07
C ILE A 71 -3.21 -10.79 2.24
N ASP A 72 -3.46 -12.01 1.76
CA ASP A 72 -2.49 -13.10 1.84
C ASP A 72 -1.24 -12.81 0.99
N ASN A 73 -1.42 -12.32 -0.23
CA ASN A 73 -0.32 -11.88 -1.07
C ASN A 73 0.49 -10.75 -0.43
N PHE A 74 -0.19 -9.78 0.19
CA PHE A 74 0.45 -8.67 0.89
C PHE A 74 1.34 -9.18 2.02
N LYS A 75 0.79 -10.06 2.89
CA LYS A 75 1.54 -10.65 4.01
C LYS A 75 2.76 -11.42 3.52
N ALA A 76 2.60 -12.26 2.50
CA ALA A 76 3.72 -13.02 1.94
C ALA A 76 4.82 -12.10 1.37
N ARG A 77 4.42 -11.01 0.70
CA ARG A 77 5.35 -10.09 0.04
C ARG A 77 6.08 -9.18 1.02
N TYR A 78 5.39 -8.65 2.03
CA TYR A 78 5.90 -7.59 2.90
C TYR A 78 6.13 -8.01 4.35
N ALA A 79 6.17 -9.31 4.66
CA ALA A 79 6.47 -9.83 5.99
C ALA A 79 7.78 -9.29 6.61
N HIS A 80 8.72 -8.83 5.78
CA HIS A 80 10.02 -8.30 6.18
C HIS A 80 10.04 -6.77 6.35
N VAL A 81 8.91 -6.08 6.12
CA VAL A 81 8.80 -4.62 6.17
C VAL A 81 7.96 -4.23 7.40
N PRO A 82 8.58 -3.94 8.55
CA PRO A 82 7.86 -3.75 9.82
C PRO A 82 6.95 -2.51 9.84
N GLN A 83 7.16 -1.54 8.95
CA GLN A 83 6.33 -0.33 8.81
C GLN A 83 4.98 -0.63 8.13
N LEU A 84 4.85 -1.80 7.50
CA LEU A 84 3.67 -2.22 6.77
C LEU A 84 2.88 -3.27 7.55
N SER A 85 1.59 -3.00 7.74
CA SER A 85 0.63 -3.97 8.24
C SER A 85 -0.58 -4.03 7.31
N CYS A 86 -1.37 -5.09 7.43
CA CYS A 86 -2.64 -5.21 6.72
C CYS A 86 -3.72 -5.87 7.57
N ILE A 87 -4.97 -5.53 7.26
CA ILE A 87 -6.18 -6.10 7.85
C ILE A 87 -7.14 -6.47 6.72
N LEU A 88 -7.90 -7.55 6.91
CA LEU A 88 -9.00 -7.88 6.02
C LEU A 88 -10.19 -6.99 6.41
N GLY A 89 -10.51 -6.01 5.55
CA GLY A 89 -11.59 -5.07 5.81
C GLY A 89 -12.90 -5.65 5.28
N LEU A 90 -13.61 -6.41 6.11
CA LEU A 90 -14.93 -6.99 5.77
C LEU A 90 -16.08 -5.99 5.98
N ASP A 91 -15.83 -4.90 6.73
CA ASP A 91 -16.82 -3.97 7.25
C ASP A 91 -16.45 -2.49 6.98
N ASP A 92 -17.24 -1.56 7.52
CA ASP A 92 -17.04 -0.11 7.45
C ASP A 92 -15.65 0.29 7.97
N VAL A 93 -14.83 0.88 7.10
CA VAL A 93 -13.48 1.33 7.44
C VAL A 93 -13.45 2.40 8.53
N THR A 94 -14.55 3.13 8.76
CA THR A 94 -14.66 4.11 9.84
C THR A 94 -14.80 3.45 11.22
N SER A 95 -15.16 2.16 11.25
CA SER A 95 -15.25 1.35 12.45
C SER A 95 -13.95 0.66 12.82
N LEU A 96 -12.91 0.77 11.97
CA LEU A 96 -11.58 0.25 12.23
C LEU A 96 -10.96 0.95 13.44
N GLN A 97 -11.12 0.34 14.61
CA GLN A 97 -10.38 0.70 15.80
C GLN A 97 -8.96 0.14 15.66
N GLN A 98 -7.95 0.85 16.17
CA GLN A 98 -6.60 0.31 16.24
C GLN A 98 -6.66 -1.08 16.89
N PRO A 99 -5.90 -2.08 16.39
CA PRO A 99 -5.54 -3.18 17.27
C PRO A 99 -4.83 -2.57 18.47
N TYR A 100 -5.39 -2.76 19.65
CA TYR A 100 -4.80 -2.32 20.90
C TYR A 100 -3.42 -2.98 20.99
N LEU A 101 -2.36 -2.20 20.75
CA LEU A 101 -1.02 -2.62 21.09
C LEU A 101 -0.92 -2.53 22.62
N PRO A 102 -0.48 -3.58 23.33
CA PRO A 102 -0.22 -3.51 24.76
C PRO A 102 0.89 -2.51 25.09
#